data_AF-A0A972W4C9-F1
#
_entry.id   AF-A0A972W4C9-F1
#
_cell.length_a   1.000
_cell.length_b   1.000
_cell.length_c   1.000
_cell.angle_alpha   90.00
_cell.angle_beta   90.00
_cell.angle_gamma   90.00
#
_symmetry.space_group_name_H-M   'P 1'
#
loop_
_entity.id
_entity.type
_entity.pdbx_description
1 polymer ?
#
loop_
_entity_poly.entity_id
_entity_poly.type
_entity_poly.pdbx_seq_one_letter_code
_entity_poly.pdbx_strand_id
1 'polypeptide(L)'
;FFGEKGEITINSKLSKFTTSAKITGSKNQVLLEEHEAMAQKFSGKQLDLIKEKFDAQKIGDTSLASKIEKQGTSLIKRKYYFSTNFAVNNAEYEVAPYIALTELYNANIKLLDTINNSLSEKIRASKYGLELKNFIDNIKKTEK
;
A
#
# COMPACT_ATOMS: atom_id res chain seq x y z
N PHE A 1 -2.40 -14.27 -4.49
CA PHE A 1 -2.90 -14.88 -3.25
C PHE A 1 -1.73 -15.33 -2.41
N PHE A 2 -1.79 -15.18 -1.09
CA PHE A 2 -0.75 -15.68 -0.21
C PHE A 2 -0.88 -17.20 -0.05
N GLY A 3 0.18 -17.95 -0.38
CA GLY A 3 0.23 -19.40 -0.21
C GLY A 3 0.53 -19.75 1.26
N GLU A 4 -0.50 -19.70 2.10
CA GLU A 4 -0.38 -20.02 3.53
C GLU A 4 -0.59 -21.52 3.80
N LYS A 5 0.06 -22.03 4.87
CA LYS A 5 -0.18 -23.41 5.34
C LYS A 5 -1.60 -23.50 5.91
N GLY A 6 -2.46 -24.27 5.26
CA GLY A 6 -3.87 -24.46 5.63
C GLY A 6 -4.69 -24.89 4.43
N GLU A 7 -6.00 -25.09 4.62
CA GLU A 7 -6.91 -25.34 3.50
C GLU A 7 -7.32 -24.00 2.86
N ILE A 8 -6.82 -23.75 1.66
CA ILE A 8 -7.18 -22.58 0.85
C ILE A 8 -8.26 -23.00 -0.13
N THR A 9 -9.47 -22.44 0.01
CA THR A 9 -10.54 -22.65 -0.96
C THR A 9 -10.54 -21.52 -1.98
N ILE A 10 -10.35 -21.86 -3.26
CA ILE A 10 -10.42 -20.90 -4.37
C ILE A 10 -11.69 -21.20 -5.17
N ASN A 11 -12.70 -20.35 -5.03
CA ASN A 11 -13.93 -20.44 -5.81
C ASN A 11 -13.82 -19.52 -7.02
N SER A 12 -13.90 -20.07 -8.24
CA SER A 12 -13.78 -19.28 -9.47
C SER A 12 -14.73 -19.78 -10.57
N LYS A 13 -15.16 -18.89 -11.46
CA LYS A 13 -15.85 -19.27 -12.70
C LYS A 13 -14.81 -19.40 -13.80
N LEU A 14 -14.82 -20.52 -14.53
CA LEU A 14 -13.82 -20.85 -15.58
C LEU A 14 -13.62 -19.70 -16.60
N SER A 15 -14.68 -18.96 -16.93
CA SER A 15 -14.65 -17.82 -17.86
C SER A 15 -14.02 -16.53 -17.31
N LYS A 16 -13.73 -16.47 -16.00
CA LYS A 16 -13.19 -15.30 -15.28
C LYS A 16 -12.16 -15.72 -14.23
N PHE A 17 -11.38 -16.76 -14.54
CA PHE A 17 -10.46 -17.38 -13.58
C PHE A 17 -9.48 -16.37 -12.96
N THR A 18 -8.99 -15.43 -13.77
CA THR A 18 -8.01 -14.40 -13.38
C THR A 18 -8.60 -13.23 -12.59
N THR A 19 -9.91 -12.97 -12.67
CA THR A 19 -10.52 -11.73 -12.14
C THR A 19 -11.60 -11.95 -11.10
N SER A 20 -12.08 -13.18 -10.91
CA SER A 20 -13.24 -13.47 -10.04
C SER A 20 -12.99 -14.60 -9.03
N ALA A 21 -11.74 -15.03 -8.86
CA ALA A 21 -11.39 -16.00 -7.85
C ALA A 21 -11.58 -15.42 -6.45
N LYS A 22 -12.56 -15.96 -5.70
CA LYS A 22 -12.72 -15.65 -4.27
C LYS A 22 -11.87 -16.64 -3.48
N ILE A 23 -10.86 -16.13 -2.79
CA ILE A 23 -9.96 -16.93 -1.95
C ILE A 23 -10.44 -16.83 -0.50
N THR A 24 -10.77 -17.96 0.10
CA THR A 24 -11.14 -18.04 1.53
C THR A 24 -10.18 -18.97 2.26
N GLY A 25 -9.82 -18.63 3.49
CA GLY A 25 -8.88 -19.40 4.33
C GLY A 25 -7.49 -18.79 4.48
N SER A 26 -7.16 -17.72 3.74
CA SER A 26 -5.90 -16.98 3.91
C SER A 26 -6.14 -15.65 4.65
N LYS A 27 -5.60 -15.52 5.87
CA LYS A 27 -5.73 -14.29 6.67
C LYS A 27 -4.94 -13.14 6.05
N ASN A 28 -3.77 -13.43 5.47
CA ASN A 28 -2.99 -12.45 4.73
C ASN A 28 -3.74 -11.88 3.53
N GLN A 29 -4.46 -12.74 2.77
CA GLN A 29 -5.27 -12.31 1.63
C GLN A 29 -6.45 -11.42 2.06
N VAL A 30 -7.15 -11.79 3.14
CA VAL A 30 -8.27 -10.98 3.67
C VAL A 30 -7.77 -9.59 4.09
N LEU A 31 -6.65 -9.52 4.82
CA LEU A 31 -6.06 -8.24 5.23
C LEU A 31 -5.60 -7.40 4.03
N LEU A 32 -5.06 -8.03 2.99
CA LEU A 32 -4.68 -7.32 1.77
C LEU A 32 -5.91 -6.71 1.09
N GLU A 33 -6.99 -7.47 0.94
CA GLU A 33 -8.25 -6.99 0.35
C GLU A 33 -8.87 -5.82 1.15
N GLU A 34 -8.82 -5.89 2.49
CA GLU A 34 -9.26 -4.80 3.37
C GLU A 34 -8.43 -3.52 3.14
N HIS A 35 -7.11 -3.66 3.05
CA HIS A 35 -6.23 -2.53 2.76
C HIS A 35 -6.49 -1.95 1.37
N GLU A 36 -6.55 -2.81 0.34
CA GLU A 36 -6.78 -2.42 -1.06
C GLU A 36 -8.10 -1.68 -1.23
N ALA A 37 -9.17 -2.15 -0.59
CA ALA A 37 -10.48 -1.48 -0.63
C ALA A 37 -10.42 -0.04 -0.09
N MET A 38 -9.59 0.21 0.93
CA MET A 38 -9.38 1.55 1.46
C MET A 38 -8.44 2.38 0.56
N ALA A 39 -7.35 1.77 0.07
CA ALA A 39 -6.40 2.38 -0.86
C ALA A 39 -7.10 2.86 -2.15
N GLN A 40 -8.07 2.10 -2.67
CA GLN A 40 -8.87 2.49 -3.82
C GLN A 40 -9.64 3.80 -3.61
N LYS A 41 -10.11 4.10 -2.40
CA LYS A 41 -10.80 5.38 -2.14
C LYS A 41 -9.84 6.56 -2.19
N PHE A 42 -8.59 6.38 -1.77
CA PHE A 42 -7.55 7.39 -1.96
C PHE A 42 -7.27 7.63 -3.43
N SER A 43 -7.14 6.56 -4.22
CA SER A 43 -6.93 6.65 -5.67
C SER A 43 -8.08 7.36 -6.38
N GLY A 44 -9.33 7.03 -6.06
CA GLY A 44 -10.51 7.70 -6.61
C GLY A 44 -10.48 9.21 -6.34
N LYS A 45 -10.26 9.59 -5.08
CA LYS A 45 -10.16 11.01 -4.71
C LYS A 45 -8.97 11.71 -5.35
N GLN A 46 -7.87 11.01 -5.60
CA GLN A 46 -6.73 11.57 -6.33
C GLN A 46 -7.09 11.86 -7.79
N LEU A 47 -7.85 10.98 -8.45
CA LEU A 47 -8.35 11.20 -9.81
C LEU A 47 -9.29 12.42 -9.88
N ASP A 48 -10.17 12.57 -8.89
CA ASP A 48 -11.05 13.75 -8.79
C ASP A 48 -10.24 15.04 -8.71
N LEU A 49 -9.22 15.09 -7.84
CA LEU A 49 -8.34 16.25 -7.71
C LEU A 49 -7.52 16.52 -8.99
N ILE A 50 -7.09 15.48 -9.71
CA ILE A 50 -6.40 15.64 -11.00
C ILE A 50 -7.33 16.31 -12.02
N LYS A 51 -8.59 15.85 -12.09
CA LYS A 51 -9.60 16.44 -12.97
C LYS A 51 -9.88 17.90 -12.62
N GLU A 52 -10.12 18.20 -11.34
CA GLU A 52 -10.36 19.57 -10.88
C GLU A 52 -9.15 20.50 -11.18
N LYS A 53 -7.92 20.01 -11.00
CA LYS A 53 -6.71 20.76 -11.32
C LYS A 53 -6.64 21.08 -12.82
N PHE A 54 -6.94 20.09 -13.66
CA PHE A 54 -6.94 20.26 -15.12
C PHE A 54 -7.97 21.31 -15.56
N ASP A 55 -9.18 21.27 -15.00
CA ASP A 55 -10.24 22.24 -15.30
C ASP A 55 -9.86 23.66 -14.86
N ALA A 56 -9.24 23.82 -13.68
CA ALA A 56 -8.72 25.11 -13.21
C ALA A 56 -7.62 25.66 -14.13
N GLN A 57 -6.69 24.80 -14.58
CA GLN A 57 -5.64 25.19 -15.51
C GLN A 57 -6.18 25.64 -16.87
N LYS A 58 -7.23 24.97 -17.37
CA LYS A 58 -7.88 25.32 -18.64
C LYS A 58 -8.46 26.73 -18.65
N ILE A 59 -8.98 27.21 -17.51
CA ILE A 59 -9.53 28.56 -17.37
C ILE A 59 -8.50 29.59 -16.86
N GLY A 60 -7.24 29.19 -16.67
CA GLY A 60 -6.16 30.06 -16.19
C GLY A 60 -6.20 30.37 -14.69
N ASP A 61 -6.99 29.65 -13.89
CA ASP A 61 -7.07 29.85 -12.44
C ASP A 61 -5.89 29.14 -11.72
N THR A 62 -4.76 29.84 -11.70
CA THR A 62 -3.53 29.34 -11.09
C THR A 62 -3.62 29.22 -9.56
N SER A 63 -4.44 30.04 -8.90
CA SER A 63 -4.65 30.01 -7.46
C SER A 63 -5.39 28.73 -7.04
N LEU A 64 -6.48 28.41 -7.75
CA LEU A 64 -7.23 27.18 -7.54
C LEU A 64 -6.38 25.95 -7.86
N ALA A 65 -5.65 25.95 -8.98
CA ALA A 65 -4.76 24.85 -9.35
C ALA A 65 -3.70 24.56 -8.26
N SER A 66 -3.09 25.60 -7.68
CA SER A 66 -2.12 25.46 -6.59
C SER A 66 -2.76 24.92 -5.30
N LYS A 67 -3.98 25.37 -4.99
CA LYS A 67 -4.74 24.86 -3.83
C LYS A 67 -5.03 23.36 -3.98
N ILE A 68 -5.49 22.93 -5.16
CA ILE A 68 -5.81 21.52 -5.46
C ILE A 68 -4.54 20.66 -5.39
N GLU A 69 -3.41 21.15 -5.89
CA GLU A 69 -2.13 20.46 -5.79
C GLU A 69 -1.69 20.21 -4.34
N LYS A 70 -1.87 21.21 -3.46
CA LYS A 70 -1.62 21.05 -2.01
C LYS A 70 -2.54 19.99 -1.38
N GLN A 71 -3.82 19.95 -1.79
CA GLN A 71 -4.76 18.93 -1.35
C GLN A 71 -4.33 17.53 -1.81
N GLY A 72 -3.91 17.38 -3.07
CA GLY A 72 -3.38 16.12 -3.60
C GLY A 72 -2.15 15.64 -2.84
N THR A 73 -1.21 16.54 -2.56
CA THR A 73 -0.02 16.25 -1.74
C THR A 73 -0.41 15.78 -0.32
N SER A 74 -1.39 16.46 0.30
CA SER A 74 -1.91 16.05 1.62
C SER A 74 -2.58 14.67 1.57
N LEU A 75 -3.33 14.38 0.51
CA LEU A 75 -3.99 13.10 0.31
C LEU A 75 -2.99 11.95 0.20
N ILE A 76 -1.92 12.12 -0.57
CA ILE A 76 -0.84 11.13 -0.70
C ILE A 76 -0.20 10.85 0.66
N LYS A 77 0.11 11.89 1.45
CA LYS A 77 0.65 11.73 2.81
C LYS A 77 -0.30 10.92 3.71
N ARG A 78 -1.60 11.21 3.66
CA ARG A 78 -2.61 10.44 4.41
C ARG A 78 -2.69 8.99 3.97
N LYS A 79 -2.58 8.71 2.67
CA LYS A 79 -2.50 7.33 2.15
C LYS A 79 -1.28 6.62 2.73
N TYR A 80 -0.10 7.25 2.73
CA TYR A 80 1.11 6.66 3.30
C TYR A 80 0.99 6.39 4.80
N TYR A 81 0.45 7.33 5.57
CA TYR A 81 0.23 7.12 7.01
C TYR A 81 -0.79 6.00 7.26
N PHE A 82 -1.85 5.92 6.47
CA PHE A 82 -2.81 4.83 6.54
C PHE A 82 -2.12 3.48 6.28
N SER A 83 -1.39 3.32 5.18
CA SER A 83 -0.69 2.08 4.86
C SER A 83 0.36 1.71 5.92
N THR A 84 1.06 2.71 6.47
CA THR A 84 2.03 2.49 7.55
C THR A 84 1.35 1.95 8.80
N ASN A 85 0.29 2.63 9.26
CA ASN A 85 -0.45 2.19 10.44
C ASN A 85 -1.10 0.83 10.25
N PHE A 86 -1.62 0.55 9.05
CA PHE A 86 -2.19 -0.76 8.72
C PHE A 86 -1.13 -1.86 8.82
N ALA A 87 0.06 -1.65 8.27
CA ALA A 87 1.15 -2.62 8.36
C ALA A 87 1.63 -2.83 9.80
N VAL A 88 1.80 -1.75 10.58
CA VAL A 88 2.19 -1.83 12.00
C VAL A 88 1.17 -2.62 12.82
N ASN A 89 -0.13 -2.37 12.62
CA ASN A 89 -1.19 -3.07 13.34
C ASN A 89 -1.34 -4.55 12.94
N ASN A 90 -0.74 -4.95 11.81
CA ASN A 90 -0.77 -6.32 11.29
C ASN A 90 0.65 -6.91 11.19
N ALA A 91 1.57 -6.48 12.05
CA ALA A 91 2.99 -6.83 12.03
C ALA A 91 3.30 -8.33 12.20
N GLU A 92 2.32 -9.12 12.64
CA GLU A 92 2.38 -10.59 12.75
C GLU A 92 2.10 -11.32 11.43
N TYR A 93 1.80 -10.60 10.35
CA TYR A 93 1.37 -11.14 9.06
C TYR A 93 2.28 -10.67 7.91
N GLU A 94 2.49 -11.54 6.91
CA GLU A 94 3.28 -11.29 5.68
C GLU A 94 2.78 -10.09 4.87
N VAL A 95 1.49 -9.76 5.00
CA VAL A 95 0.87 -8.61 4.35
C VAL A 95 1.50 -7.28 4.79
N ALA A 96 2.02 -7.20 6.02
CA ALA A 96 2.64 -5.97 6.53
C ALA A 96 3.92 -5.57 5.75
N PRO A 97 4.95 -6.42 5.64
CA PRO A 97 6.12 -6.10 4.82
C PRO A 97 5.78 -6.02 3.32
N TYR A 98 4.81 -6.79 2.84
CA TYR A 98 4.35 -6.69 1.45
C TYR A 98 3.76 -5.29 1.15
N ILE A 99 2.83 -4.78 1.96
CA ILE A 99 2.26 -3.44 1.81
C ILE A 99 3.36 -2.37 1.87
N ALA A 100 4.35 -2.52 2.75
CA ALA A 100 5.46 -1.56 2.83
C ALA A 100 6.24 -1.50 1.51
N LEU A 101 6.55 -2.65 0.90
CA LEU A 101 7.27 -2.74 -0.36
C LEU A 101 6.47 -2.19 -1.54
N THR A 102 5.15 -2.42 -1.59
CA THR A 102 4.32 -2.06 -2.75
C THR A 102 3.71 -0.67 -2.68
N GLU A 103 3.33 -0.21 -1.49
CA GLU A 103 2.56 1.05 -1.32
C GLU A 103 3.42 2.22 -0.84
N LEU A 104 4.60 1.94 -0.26
CA LEU A 104 5.46 2.95 0.37
C LEU A 104 6.82 3.11 -0.34
N TYR A 105 6.95 2.62 -1.57
CA TYR A 105 8.19 2.73 -2.36
C TYR A 105 8.72 4.17 -2.47
N ASN A 106 7.82 5.15 -2.68
CA ASN A 106 8.14 6.58 -2.76
C ASN A 106 7.92 7.33 -1.43
N ALA A 107 7.69 6.62 -0.33
CA ALA A 107 7.45 7.23 0.97
C ALA A 107 8.77 7.58 1.67
N ASN A 108 8.69 8.37 2.74
CA ASN A 108 9.85 8.67 3.56
C ASN A 108 10.37 7.38 4.23
N ILE A 109 11.69 7.15 4.16
CA ILE A 109 12.34 5.96 4.73
C ILE A 109 12.01 5.71 6.20
N LYS A 110 11.73 6.75 7.00
CA LYS A 110 11.32 6.61 8.40
C LYS A 110 10.03 5.80 8.57
N LEU A 111 9.12 5.85 7.60
CA LEU A 111 7.89 5.04 7.62
C LEU A 111 8.21 3.57 7.37
N LEU A 112 9.11 3.27 6.43
CA LEU A 112 9.59 1.92 6.17
C LEU A 112 10.30 1.33 7.40
N ASP A 113 11.18 2.13 8.03
CA ASP A 113 11.85 1.74 9.29
C ASP A 113 10.85 1.47 10.42
N THR A 114 9.80 2.29 10.55
CA THR A 114 8.74 2.10 11.55
C THR A 114 8.07 0.75 11.38
N ILE A 115 7.72 0.37 10.14
CA ILE A 115 7.10 -0.92 9.84
C ILE A 115 8.09 -2.04 10.13
N ASN A 116 9.31 -1.97 9.58
CA ASN A 116 10.33 -3.02 9.74
C ASN A 116 10.64 -3.33 11.22
N ASN A 117 10.68 -2.30 12.07
CA ASN A 117 10.93 -2.46 13.50
C ASN A 117 9.71 -3.06 14.25
N SER A 118 8.49 -2.84 13.77
CA SER A 118 7.27 -3.40 14.36
C SER A 118 7.05 -4.88 14.05
N LEU A 119 7.62 -5.38 12.94
CA LEU A 119 7.44 -6.77 12.49
C LEU A 119 7.80 -7.78 13.58
N SER A 120 7.04 -8.86 13.70
CA SER A 120 7.40 -9.94 14.63
C SER A 120 8.65 -10.69 14.16
N GLU A 121 9.32 -11.41 15.06
CA GLU A 121 10.56 -12.13 14.71
C GLU A 121 10.35 -13.11 13.55
N LYS A 122 9.22 -13.81 13.57
CA LYS A 122 8.81 -14.72 12.49
C LYS A 122 8.69 -13.99 11.16
N ILE A 123 8.00 -12.84 11.14
CA ILE A 123 7.80 -12.06 9.91
C ILE A 123 9.09 -11.37 9.46
N ARG A 124 9.97 -10.93 10.36
CA ARG A 124 11.30 -10.42 9.97
C ARG A 124 12.15 -11.47 9.25
N ALA A 125 12.06 -12.73 9.68
CA ALA A 125 12.77 -13.84 9.06
C ALA A 125 12.09 -14.39 7.78
N SER A 126 10.89 -13.90 7.45
CA SER A 126 10.16 -14.31 6.25
C SER A 126 10.77 -13.75 4.96
N LYS A 127 10.28 -14.25 3.82
CA LYS A 127 10.68 -13.74 2.50
C LYS A 127 10.45 -12.22 2.39
N TYR A 128 9.24 -11.75 2.66
CA TYR A 128 8.92 -10.33 2.50
C TYR A 128 9.56 -9.45 3.57
N GLY A 129 9.73 -9.97 4.79
CA GLY A 129 10.48 -9.27 5.84
C GLY A 129 11.94 -9.03 5.46
N LEU A 130 12.61 -10.05 4.91
CA LEU A 130 13.99 -9.93 4.41
C LEU A 130 14.09 -8.98 3.21
N GLU A 131 13.14 -9.05 2.28
CA GLU A 131 13.07 -8.13 1.13
C GLU A 131 12.91 -6.68 1.58
N LEU A 132 12.02 -6.40 2.55
CA LEU A 132 11.85 -5.07 3.11
C LEU A 132 13.12 -4.55 3.77
N LYS A 133 13.78 -5.40 4.58
CA LYS A 133 15.04 -5.03 5.23
C LYS A 133 16.11 -4.67 4.19
N ASN A 134 16.28 -5.50 3.17
CA ASN A 134 17.26 -5.28 2.10
C ASN A 134 16.95 -4.00 1.33
N PHE A 135 15.67 -3.74 1.04
CA PHE A 135 15.22 -2.52 0.39
C PHE A 135 15.62 -1.27 1.18
N ILE A 136 15.33 -1.25 2.49
CA ILE A 136 15.71 -0.15 3.40
C ILE A 136 17.22 0.04 3.44
N ASP A 137 17.98 -1.06 3.59
CA ASP A 137 19.45 -1.00 3.64
C ASP A 137 20.04 -0.43 2.34
N ASN A 138 19.45 -0.75 1.19
CA ASN A 138 19.89 -0.22 -0.10
C ASN A 138 19.64 1.28 -0.22
N ILE A 139 18.47 1.78 0.19
CA ILE A 139 18.19 3.22 0.21
C ILE A 139 19.23 3.94 1.09
N LYS A 140 19.49 3.43 2.30
CA LYS A 140 20.47 4.02 3.24
C LYS A 140 21.89 4.04 2.71
N LYS A 141 22.26 3.12 1.82
CA LYS A 141 23.57 3.11 1.17
C LYS A 141 23.66 4.12 0.03
N THR A 142 22.57 4.34 -0.71
CA THR A 142 22.54 5.28 -1.84
C THR A 142 22.39 6.73 -1.40
N GLU A 143 21.83 6.99 -0.20
CA GLU A 143 21.72 8.34 0.38
C GLU A 143 22.98 8.81 1.14
N LYS A 144 24.02 7.97 1.24
CA LYS A 144 25.35 8.34 1.77
C LYS A 144 26.25 8.87 0.67
#